data_AF-A0A934KYZ8-F1
#
_entry.id   AF-A0A934KYZ8-F1
#
_cell.length_a   1.000
_cell.length_b   1.000
_cell.length_c   1.000
_cell.angle_alpha   90.00
_cell.angle_beta   90.00
_cell.angle_gamma   90.00
#
_symmetry.space_group_name_H-M   'P 1'
#
loop_
_entity.id
_entity.type
_entity.pdbx_description
1 polymer ?
#
loop_
_entity_poly.entity_id
_entity_poly.type
_entity_poly.pdbx_seq_one_letter_code
_entity_poly.pdbx_strand_id
1 'polypeptide(L)'
;MYKILFIDEEKDTLEDFEDFVENFTAKEELKAITKFPLAEKEEMIELIIKLAPDALIADFRLNEMKTDIDYNVPYNGVDLVEGFQSIRNNFPCFILTALDDEAVNQSDDVNIVYVKNILHNKEEGNAKAKFLDRVVSQIEHYKRKIENAKNELTDLVKYMTKN
;
A
#
# COMPACT_ATOMS: atom_id res chain seq x y z
N MET A 1 -11.83 11.45 -0.66
CA MET A 1 -10.39 11.50 -0.34
C MET A 1 -9.90 10.09 -0.04
N TYR A 2 -9.08 9.51 -0.91
CA TYR A 2 -8.35 8.27 -0.69
C TYR A 2 -7.18 8.44 0.27
N LYS A 3 -7.06 7.50 1.21
CA LYS A 3 -5.98 7.43 2.20
C LYS A 3 -4.96 6.40 1.74
N ILE A 4 -3.71 6.80 1.62
CA ILE A 4 -2.61 5.88 1.31
C ILE A 4 -1.77 5.71 2.56
N LEU A 5 -1.69 4.49 3.08
CA LEU A 5 -0.84 4.16 4.21
C LEU A 5 0.54 3.75 3.71
N PHE A 6 1.57 4.40 4.21
CA PHE A 6 2.96 4.02 3.99
C PHE A 6 3.61 3.56 5.30
N ILE A 7 4.34 2.45 5.23
CA ILE A 7 5.03 1.82 6.36
C ILE A 7 6.51 1.70 6.03
N ASP A 8 7.34 2.27 6.88
CA ASP A 8 8.80 2.33 6.76
C ASP A 8 9.41 2.49 8.16
N GLU A 9 10.60 1.98 8.40
CA GLU A 9 11.29 2.15 9.68
C GLU A 9 12.05 3.48 9.82
N GLU A 10 12.27 4.21 8.72
CA GLU A 10 13.04 5.46 8.71
C GLU A 10 12.12 6.69 8.65
N LYS A 11 12.31 7.61 9.60
CA LYS A 11 11.48 8.81 9.70
C LYS A 11 11.62 9.72 8.48
N ASP A 12 12.85 9.92 8.01
CA ASP A 12 13.15 10.79 6.87
C ASP A 12 12.43 10.28 5.60
N THR A 13 12.37 8.96 5.39
CA THR A 13 11.61 8.36 4.29
C THR A 13 10.12 8.61 4.42
N LEU A 14 9.56 8.48 5.63
CA LEU A 14 8.15 8.79 5.87
C LEU A 14 7.81 10.24 5.52
N GLU A 15 8.67 11.20 5.90
CA GLU A 15 8.52 12.62 5.56
C GLU A 15 8.63 12.83 4.04
N ASP A 16 9.60 12.20 3.38
CA ASP A 16 9.75 12.26 1.91
C ASP A 16 8.52 11.70 1.17
N PHE A 17 7.87 10.68 1.72
CA PHE A 17 6.63 10.14 1.16
C PHE A 17 5.44 11.10 1.33
N GLU A 18 5.33 11.78 2.47
CA GLU A 18 4.31 12.80 2.70
C GLU A 18 4.46 13.94 1.69
N ASP A 19 5.67 14.48 1.54
CA ASP A 19 6.00 15.49 0.54
C ASP A 19 5.70 15.01 -0.89
N PHE A 20 6.01 13.75 -1.19
CA PHE A 20 5.74 13.14 -2.49
C PHE A 20 4.24 13.13 -2.82
N VAL A 21 3.39 12.78 -1.86
CA VAL A 21 1.92 12.78 -2.03
C VAL A 21 1.36 14.20 -2.07
N GLU A 22 1.86 15.12 -1.25
CA GLU A 22 1.39 16.52 -1.21
C GLU A 22 1.69 17.29 -2.51
N ASN A 23 2.83 17.01 -3.14
CA ASN A 23 3.23 17.65 -4.40
C ASN A 23 2.53 17.06 -5.65
N PHE A 24 1.69 16.06 -5.49
CA PHE A 24 0.96 15.44 -6.59
C PHE A 24 -0.10 16.39 -7.18
N THR A 25 0.12 16.80 -8.43
CA THR A 25 -0.58 17.95 -9.04
C THR A 25 -1.97 17.61 -9.60
N ALA A 26 -2.26 16.32 -9.80
CA ALA A 26 -3.60 15.84 -10.16
C ALA A 26 -4.48 15.82 -8.91
N LYS A 27 -4.89 17.04 -8.49
CA LYS A 27 -5.87 17.26 -7.44
C LYS A 27 -7.18 16.57 -7.81
N GLU A 28 -7.38 15.37 -7.29
CA GLU A 28 -8.43 15.08 -6.32
C GLU A 28 -7.89 14.04 -5.32
N GLU A 29 -7.98 14.37 -4.04
CA GLU A 29 -8.30 13.38 -3.02
C GLU A 29 -7.22 12.42 -2.49
N LEU A 30 -5.91 12.63 -2.60
CA LEU A 30 -4.94 11.79 -1.85
C LEU A 30 -4.60 12.36 -0.46
N LYS A 31 -4.50 11.48 0.53
CA LYS A 31 -3.93 11.78 1.86
C LYS A 31 -2.93 10.70 2.25
N ALA A 32 -1.69 11.10 2.52
CA ALA A 32 -0.71 10.23 3.12
C ALA A 32 -1.03 9.96 4.60
N ILE A 33 -0.83 8.72 5.02
CA ILE A 33 -0.77 8.29 6.41
C ILE A 33 0.53 7.51 6.54
N THR A 34 1.40 7.91 7.44
CA THR A 34 2.69 7.26 7.68
C THR A 34 2.69 6.57 9.03
N LYS A 35 3.33 5.40 9.09
CA LYS A 35 3.53 4.64 10.33
C LYS A 35 4.86 3.90 10.32
N PHE A 36 5.54 3.88 11.45
CA PHE A 36 6.56 2.88 11.71
C PHE A 36 5.94 1.48 11.76
N PRO A 37 6.65 0.43 11.32
CA PRO A 37 6.24 -0.95 11.54
C PRO A 37 6.09 -1.22 13.04
N LEU A 38 5.13 -2.04 13.47
CA LEU A 38 5.08 -2.50 14.86
C LEU A 38 5.98 -3.72 15.05
N ALA A 39 6.30 -4.06 16.30
CA ALA A 39 7.17 -5.20 16.60
C ALA A 39 6.55 -6.54 16.14
N GLU A 40 5.22 -6.67 16.25
CA GLU A 40 4.49 -7.86 15.84
C GLU A 40 3.66 -7.60 14.58
N LYS A 41 3.72 -8.53 13.62
CA LYS A 41 3.04 -8.39 12.33
C LYS A 41 1.53 -8.29 12.49
N GLU A 42 0.97 -9.10 13.37
CA GLU A 42 -0.46 -9.16 13.64
C GLU A 42 -0.97 -7.84 14.22
N GLU A 43 -0.21 -7.21 15.12
CA GLU A 43 -0.53 -5.88 15.64
C GLU A 43 -0.50 -4.82 14.54
N MET A 44 0.48 -4.92 13.61
CA MET A 44 0.54 -4.01 12.47
C MET A 44 -0.67 -4.17 11.54
N ILE A 45 -1.09 -5.40 11.28
CA ILE A 45 -2.30 -5.71 10.51
C ILE A 45 -3.55 -5.13 11.20
N GLU A 46 -3.69 -5.30 12.51
CA GLU A 46 -4.80 -4.71 13.27
C GLU A 46 -4.82 -3.18 13.17
N LEU A 47 -3.65 -2.54 13.23
CA LEU A 47 -3.50 -1.11 13.03
C LEU A 47 -3.94 -0.69 11.62
N ILE A 48 -3.51 -1.41 10.58
CA ILE A 48 -3.93 -1.15 9.19
C ILE A 48 -5.45 -1.22 9.06
N ILE A 49 -6.09 -2.26 9.62
CA ILE A 49 -7.55 -2.41 9.62
C ILE A 49 -8.23 -1.20 10.29
N LYS A 50 -7.72 -0.77 11.45
CA LYS A 50 -8.26 0.36 12.21
C LYS A 50 -8.12 1.70 11.47
N LEU A 51 -7.00 1.92 10.79
CA LEU A 51 -6.76 3.13 10.00
C LEU A 51 -7.67 3.19 8.76
N ALA A 52 -8.10 2.03 8.28
CA ALA A 52 -8.93 1.84 7.11
C ALA A 52 -8.44 2.67 5.90
N PRO A 53 -7.19 2.42 5.43
CA PRO A 53 -6.69 3.07 4.23
C PRO A 53 -7.39 2.52 2.98
N ASP A 54 -7.19 3.20 1.87
CA ASP A 54 -7.63 2.78 0.53
C ASP A 54 -6.52 2.03 -0.24
N ALA A 55 -5.26 2.29 0.10
CA ALA A 55 -4.10 1.53 -0.37
C ALA A 55 -3.03 1.39 0.72
N LEU A 56 -2.25 0.31 0.64
CA LEU A 56 -1.12 0.00 1.51
C LEU A 56 0.17 0.03 0.69
N ILE A 57 1.18 0.73 1.19
CA ILE A 57 2.53 0.74 0.67
C ILE A 57 3.46 0.37 1.83
N ALA A 58 4.35 -0.59 1.65
CA ALA A 58 5.32 -0.98 2.65
C ALA A 58 6.73 -0.96 2.06
N ASP A 59 7.72 -0.53 2.82
CA ASP A 59 9.11 -0.82 2.49
C ASP A 59 9.38 -2.32 2.58
N PHE A 60 10.26 -2.83 1.72
CA PHE A 60 10.65 -4.23 1.71
C PHE A 60 11.40 -4.60 2.99
N ARG A 61 12.36 -3.81 3.45
CA ARG A 61 13.26 -4.14 4.55
C ARG A 61 12.93 -3.39 5.84
N LEU A 62 11.77 -3.67 6.45
CA LEU A 62 11.25 -3.01 7.67
C LEU A 62 12.08 -3.12 8.96
N ASN A 63 13.34 -3.57 8.91
CA ASN A 63 14.22 -3.79 10.05
C ASN A 63 15.70 -3.51 9.72
N GLU A 64 15.99 -2.84 8.59
CA GLU A 64 17.36 -2.60 8.14
C GLU A 64 17.99 -1.42 8.90
N MET A 65 17.23 -0.33 9.06
CA MET A 65 17.70 0.88 9.73
C MET A 65 17.06 1.05 11.11
N LYS A 66 17.80 0.73 12.18
CA LYS A 66 17.36 0.87 13.58
C LYS A 66 17.68 2.25 14.18
N THR A 67 17.60 3.30 13.37
CA THR A 67 17.87 4.68 13.79
C THR A 67 16.67 5.29 14.51
N ASP A 68 15.46 5.03 14.00
CA ASP A 68 14.22 5.64 14.50
C ASP A 68 13.31 4.66 15.27
N ILE A 69 13.60 3.35 15.22
CA ILE A 69 12.92 2.30 16.00
C ILE A 69 13.93 1.53 16.88
N ASP A 70 13.54 1.19 18.11
CA ASP A 70 14.38 0.51 19.11
C ASP A 70 13.99 -0.96 19.36
N TYR A 71 13.04 -1.49 18.61
CA TYR A 71 12.58 -2.87 18.65
C TYR A 71 12.94 -3.63 17.36
N ASN A 72 12.76 -4.95 17.39
CA ASN A 72 12.99 -5.80 16.23
C ASN A 72 11.68 -6.01 15.46
N VAL A 73 11.75 -5.92 14.13
CA VAL A 73 10.63 -6.25 13.23
C VAL A 73 10.96 -7.58 12.53
N PRO A 74 10.29 -8.70 12.89
CA PRO A 74 10.63 -10.04 12.39
C PRO A 74 9.98 -10.38 11.04
N TYR A 75 9.42 -9.39 10.36
CA TYR A 75 8.70 -9.54 9.09
C TYR A 75 9.15 -8.44 8.12
N ASN A 76 8.95 -8.68 6.83
CA ASN A 76 9.31 -7.75 5.78
C ASN A 76 8.07 -7.19 5.07
N GLY A 77 8.26 -6.32 4.08
CA GLY A 77 7.15 -5.71 3.34
C GLY A 77 6.27 -6.71 2.60
N VAL A 78 6.86 -7.78 2.05
CA VAL A 78 6.13 -8.86 1.36
C VAL A 78 5.25 -9.60 2.37
N ASP A 79 5.82 -10.03 3.50
CA ASP A 79 5.09 -10.77 4.54
C ASP A 79 3.87 -9.99 5.05
N LEU A 80 4.03 -8.66 5.19
CA LEU A 80 2.96 -7.78 5.64
C LEU A 80 1.86 -7.62 4.59
N VAL A 81 2.23 -7.40 3.33
CA VAL A 81 1.28 -7.24 2.21
C VAL A 81 0.49 -8.51 1.98
N GLU A 82 1.14 -9.67 1.92
CA GLU A 82 0.49 -10.97 1.75
C GLU A 82 -0.42 -11.29 2.94
N GLY A 83 0.08 -11.05 4.16
CA GLY A 83 -0.71 -11.17 5.39
C GLY A 83 -2.00 -10.35 5.32
N PHE A 84 -1.90 -9.08 4.91
CA PHE A 84 -3.07 -8.22 4.80
C PHE A 84 -4.01 -8.63 3.66
N GLN A 85 -3.48 -9.03 2.50
CA GLN A 85 -4.29 -9.47 1.35
C GLN A 85 -5.01 -10.79 1.60
N SER A 86 -4.49 -11.67 2.46
CA SER A 86 -5.23 -12.86 2.91
C SER A 86 -6.55 -12.52 3.64
N ILE A 87 -6.61 -11.33 4.26
CA ILE A 87 -7.80 -10.82 4.95
C ILE A 87 -8.65 -9.99 3.99
N ARG A 88 -8.02 -9.09 3.22
CA ARG A 88 -8.66 -8.27 2.20
C ARG A 88 -8.15 -8.62 0.81
N ASN A 89 -8.78 -9.64 0.23
CA ASN A 89 -8.40 -10.17 -1.07
C ASN A 89 -8.39 -9.10 -2.17
N ASN A 90 -7.29 -9.01 -2.92
CA ASN A 90 -7.01 -8.02 -3.97
C ASN A 90 -6.99 -6.55 -3.49
N PHE A 91 -6.82 -6.30 -2.19
CA PHE A 91 -6.66 -4.92 -1.72
C PHE A 91 -5.43 -4.27 -2.37
N PRO A 92 -5.50 -2.97 -2.74
CA PRO A 92 -4.37 -2.28 -3.37
C PRO A 92 -3.17 -2.23 -2.43
N CYS A 93 -2.15 -3.03 -2.75
CA CYS A 93 -0.90 -3.11 -2.01
C CYS A 93 0.29 -2.87 -2.94
N PHE A 94 1.35 -2.27 -2.40
CA PHE A 94 2.60 -1.98 -3.10
C PHE A 94 3.79 -2.15 -2.15
N ILE A 95 4.94 -2.49 -2.72
CA ILE A 95 6.21 -2.64 -2.01
C ILE A 95 7.20 -1.65 -2.60
N LEU A 96 7.86 -0.86 -1.75
CA LEU A 96 9.01 -0.05 -2.13
C LEU A 96 10.29 -0.77 -1.72
N THR A 97 11.30 -0.79 -2.58
CA THR A 97 12.59 -1.42 -2.30
C THR A 97 13.75 -0.58 -2.81
N ALA A 98 14.90 -0.66 -2.14
CA ALA A 98 16.14 -0.05 -2.55
C ALA A 98 16.83 -0.87 -3.66
N LEU A 99 16.26 -0.90 -4.88
CA LEU A 99 16.90 -1.49 -6.09
C LEU A 99 17.52 -2.89 -5.85
N ASP A 100 16.87 -3.70 -5.02
CA ASP A 100 17.31 -5.05 -4.66
C ASP A 100 16.37 -6.08 -5.30
N ASP A 101 16.96 -7.05 -6.02
CA ASP A 101 16.24 -8.14 -6.68
C ASP A 101 15.54 -9.07 -5.68
N GLU A 102 15.89 -9.01 -4.39
CA GLU A 102 15.26 -9.80 -3.32
C GLU A 102 13.74 -9.63 -3.26
N ALA A 103 13.24 -8.39 -3.35
CA ALA A 103 11.80 -8.13 -3.29
C ALA A 103 11.05 -8.72 -4.50
N VAL A 104 11.68 -8.73 -5.68
CA VAL A 104 11.12 -9.31 -6.90
C VAL A 104 11.09 -10.83 -6.81
N ASN A 105 12.12 -11.44 -6.21
CA ASN A 105 12.21 -12.89 -6.07
C ASN A 105 11.29 -13.46 -4.99
N GLN A 106 11.01 -12.70 -3.93
CA GLN A 106 10.17 -13.14 -2.82
C GLN A 106 8.67 -12.86 -3.05
N SER A 107 8.33 -11.86 -3.85
CA SER A 107 6.92 -11.51 -4.11
C SER A 107 6.31 -12.39 -5.21
N ASP A 108 5.11 -12.92 -4.95
CA ASP A 108 4.31 -13.62 -5.96
C ASP A 108 3.82 -12.69 -7.09
N ASP A 109 3.69 -11.38 -6.83
CA ASP A 109 3.28 -10.37 -7.82
C ASP A 109 4.34 -9.28 -7.99
N VAL A 110 5.24 -9.49 -8.93
CA VAL A 110 6.28 -8.50 -9.28
C VAL A 110 5.73 -7.12 -9.69
N ASN A 111 4.46 -7.02 -10.08
CA ASN A 111 3.86 -5.76 -10.52
C ASN A 111 3.53 -4.80 -9.37
N ILE A 112 3.61 -5.28 -8.12
CA ILE A 112 3.43 -4.45 -6.93
C ILE A 112 4.75 -3.95 -6.34
N VAL A 113 5.90 -4.37 -6.88
CA VAL A 113 7.24 -3.98 -6.41
C VAL A 113 7.76 -2.77 -7.20
N TYR A 114 8.20 -1.72 -6.49
CA TYR A 114 8.72 -0.47 -7.06
C TYR A 114 10.04 -0.07 -6.39
N VAL A 115 10.89 0.61 -7.16
CA VAL A 115 12.14 1.15 -6.64
C VAL A 115 11.88 2.43 -5.85
N LYS A 116 12.39 2.52 -4.61
CA LYS A 116 12.20 3.63 -3.67
C LYS A 116 12.68 5.00 -4.18
N ASN A 117 13.59 5.02 -5.17
CA ASN A 117 14.05 6.25 -5.83
C ASN A 117 12.92 7.08 -6.49
N ILE A 118 11.73 6.50 -6.67
CA ILE A 118 10.53 7.25 -7.10
C ILE A 118 10.17 8.38 -6.12
N LEU A 119 10.56 8.31 -4.85
CA LEU A 119 10.29 9.37 -3.86
C LEU A 119 11.16 10.62 -4.12
N HIS A 120 12.45 10.45 -4.41
CA HIS A 120 13.41 11.56 -4.43
C HIS A 120 13.67 12.17 -5.83
N ASN A 121 13.43 11.44 -6.92
CA ASN A 121 13.81 11.92 -8.27
C ASN A 121 13.10 13.24 -8.66
N LYS A 122 13.88 14.33 -8.79
CA LYS A 122 13.39 15.66 -9.25
C LYS A 122 13.37 15.78 -10.78
N GLU A 123 14.05 14.89 -11.51
CA GLU A 123 14.28 15.02 -12.96
C GLU A 123 13.29 14.24 -13.85
N GLU A 124 12.52 13.30 -13.29
CA GLU A 124 11.52 12.52 -14.04
C GLU A 124 10.09 12.82 -13.56
N GLY A 125 9.58 14.01 -13.89
CA GLY A 125 8.18 14.37 -13.63
C GLY A 125 7.15 13.35 -14.18
N ASN A 126 7.55 12.50 -15.13
CA ASN A 126 6.72 11.43 -15.68
C ASN A 126 6.67 10.15 -14.84
N ALA A 127 7.73 9.77 -14.11
CA ALA A 127 7.74 8.50 -13.36
C ALA A 127 6.97 8.61 -12.04
N LYS A 128 7.10 9.76 -11.37
CA LYS A 128 6.40 10.11 -10.12
C LYS A 128 4.88 10.11 -10.29
N ALA A 129 4.39 10.85 -11.29
CA ALA A 129 2.97 10.91 -11.61
C ALA A 129 2.42 9.51 -11.91
N LYS A 130 3.14 8.72 -12.72
CA LYS A 130 2.72 7.36 -13.08
C LYS A 130 2.54 6.41 -11.89
N PHE A 131 3.34 6.54 -10.83
CA PHE A 131 3.17 5.69 -9.65
C PHE A 131 1.86 6.02 -8.91
N LEU A 132 1.65 7.30 -8.55
CA LEU A 132 0.44 7.69 -7.83
C LEU A 132 -0.82 7.53 -8.70
N ASP A 133 -0.74 7.80 -10.01
CA ASP A 133 -1.81 7.51 -10.97
C ASP A 133 -2.18 6.01 -10.94
N ARG A 134 -1.19 5.13 -10.85
CA ARG A 134 -1.40 3.68 -10.74
C ARG A 134 -2.01 3.29 -9.39
N VAL A 135 -1.56 3.89 -8.29
CA VAL A 135 -2.16 3.68 -6.96
C VAL A 135 -3.64 4.06 -7.00
N VAL A 136 -3.97 5.25 -7.51
CA VAL A 136 -5.35 5.73 -7.67
C VAL A 136 -6.16 4.77 -8.54
N SER A 137 -5.64 4.39 -9.70
CA SER A 137 -6.31 3.46 -10.62
C SER A 137 -6.63 2.13 -9.94
N GLN A 138 -5.70 1.57 -9.16
CA GLN A 138 -5.91 0.31 -8.44
C GLN A 138 -6.95 0.45 -7.32
N ILE A 139 -6.98 1.57 -6.60
CA ILE A 139 -8.03 1.87 -5.61
C ILE A 139 -9.40 1.89 -6.28
N GLU A 140 -9.54 2.60 -7.39
CA GLU A 140 -10.81 2.70 -8.11
C GLU A 140 -11.24 1.34 -8.67
N HIS A 141 -10.31 0.58 -9.25
CA HIS A 141 -10.56 -0.76 -9.77
C HIS A 141 -11.08 -1.68 -8.67
N TYR A 142 -10.43 -1.66 -7.50
CA TYR A 142 -10.81 -2.43 -6.34
C TYR A 142 -12.22 -2.06 -5.85
N LYS A 143 -12.51 -0.77 -5.70
CA LYS A 143 -13.84 -0.29 -5.28
C LYS A 143 -14.94 -0.69 -6.27
N ARG A 144 -14.69 -0.56 -7.58
CA ARG A 144 -15.63 -1.01 -8.61
C ARG A 144 -15.86 -2.52 -8.57
N LYS A 145 -14.83 -3.32 -8.33
CA LYS A 145 -14.95 -4.78 -8.20
C LYS A 145 -15.87 -5.16 -7.03
N ILE A 146 -15.72 -4.50 -5.88
CA ILE A 146 -16.61 -4.71 -4.73
C ILE A 146 -18.05 -4.33 -5.07
N GLU A 147 -18.27 -3.16 -5.67
CA GLU A 147 -19.61 -2.68 -5.99
C GLU A 147 -20.30 -3.59 -7.01
N ASN A 148 -19.57 -4.07 -8.03
CA ASN A 148 -20.09 -5.03 -9.00
C ASN A 148 -20.48 -6.36 -8.33
N ALA A 149 -19.62 -6.91 -7.46
CA ALA A 149 -19.91 -8.14 -6.75
C ALA A 149 -21.13 -8.00 -5.82
N LYS A 150 -21.28 -6.84 -5.17
CA LYS A 150 -22.45 -6.52 -4.34
C LYS A 150 -23.74 -6.45 -5.16
N ASN A 151 -23.69 -5.80 -6.32
CA ASN A 151 -24.84 -5.69 -7.22
C ASN A 151 -25.24 -7.07 -7.78
N GLU A 152 -24.26 -7.88 -8.20
CA GLU A 152 -24.48 -9.25 -8.63
C GLU A 152 -25.14 -10.10 -7.54
N LEU A 153 -24.60 -10.08 -6.31
CA LEU A 153 -25.20 -10.80 -5.17
C LEU A 153 -26.64 -10.34 -4.91
N THR A 154 -26.88 -9.02 -4.96
CA THR A 154 -28.21 -8.44 -4.74
C THR A 154 -29.22 -8.96 -5.78
N ASP A 155 -28.81 -9.08 -7.04
CA ASP A 155 -29.68 -9.61 -8.09
C ASP A 155 -29.90 -11.11 -7.94
N LEU A 156 -28.87 -11.90 -7.62
CA LEU A 156 -29.00 -13.34 -7.33
C LEU A 156 -29.98 -13.62 -6.20
N VAL A 157 -29.93 -12.85 -5.10
CA VAL A 157 -30.86 -13.00 -3.99
C VAL A 157 -32.31 -12.73 -4.41
N LYS A 158 -32.57 -11.71 -5.23
CA LYS A 158 -33.92 -11.42 -5.77
C LYS A 158 -34.45 -12.56 -6.62
N TYR A 159 -33.60 -13.25 -7.39
CA TYR A 159 -34.03 -14.41 -8.17
C TYR A 159 -34.39 -15.60 -7.28
N MET A 160 -33.67 -15.81 -6.18
CA MET A 160 -33.94 -16.90 -5.23
C MET A 160 -35.23 -16.70 -4.42
N THR A 161 -35.64 -15.46 -4.13
CA THR A 161 -36.84 -15.16 -3.32
C THR A 161 -38.14 -15.04 -4.14
N LYS A 162 -38.07 -15.06 -5.48
CA LYS A 162 -39.25 -15.07 -6.36
C LYS A 162 -39.76 -16.46 -6.71
N ASN A 163 -39.07 -17.51 -6.24
CA ASN A 163 -39.52 -18.90 -6.24
C ASN A 163 -39.96 -19.30 -4.83
#